data_AF-A0A7S2HJ34-F1
#
_entry.id   AF-A0A7S2HJ34-F1
#
_cell.length_a   1.000
_cell.length_b   1.000
_cell.length_c   1.000
_cell.angle_alpha   90.00
_cell.angle_beta   90.00
_cell.angle_gamma   90.00
#
_symmetry.space_group_name_H-M   'P 1'
#
loop_
_entity.id
_entity.type
_entity.pdbx_description
1 polymer ?
#
loop_
_entity_poly.entity_id
_entity_poly.type
_entity_poly.pdbx_seq_one_letter_code
_entity_poly.pdbx_strand_id
1 'polypeptide(L)'
;RHNRELAQNVVDSGAVPLLVLCFQEPELPLKRIAGSALSDICKHSPELAQFVVDKGAVSLLAKSISHNDAALKRQVCSCLAQVAKHSVELAEVVVEAEIFP
;
A
#
# COMPACT_ATOMS: atom_id res chain seq x y z
N ARG A 1 14.64 11.06 4.53
CA ARG A 1 15.53 9.87 4.69
C ARG A 1 14.63 8.75 5.21
N HIS A 2 14.44 7.66 4.44
CA HIS A 2 13.56 6.54 4.81
C HIS A 2 14.40 5.31 5.12
N ASN A 3 14.09 4.56 6.17
CA ASN A 3 14.79 3.33 6.52
C ASN A 3 13.83 2.30 7.16
N ARG A 4 14.29 1.05 7.26
CA ARG A 4 13.52 -0.07 7.80
C ARG A 4 13.10 0.14 9.26
N GLU A 5 14.00 0.65 10.10
CA GLU A 5 13.75 0.85 11.53
C GLU A 5 12.60 1.84 11.78
N LEU A 6 12.59 2.97 11.06
CA LEU A 6 11.51 3.94 11.14
C LEU A 6 10.19 3.35 10.63
N ALA A 7 10.22 2.56 9.55
CA ALA A 7 9.01 1.89 9.06
C ALA A 7 8.48 0.85 10.06
N GLN A 8 9.36 0.11 10.73
CA GLN A 8 8.98 -0.83 11.78
C GLN A 8 8.33 -0.10 12.96
N ASN A 9 8.90 1.00 13.43
CA ASN A 9 8.31 1.79 14.51
C ASN A 9 6.90 2.31 14.16
N VAL A 10 6.67 2.67 12.89
CA VAL A 10 5.33 3.07 12.40
C VAL A 10 4.35 1.90 12.46
N VAL A 11 4.77 0.70 12.05
CA VAL A 11 3.96 -0.52 12.16
C VAL A 11 3.64 -0.85 13.62
N ASP A 12 4.65 -0.84 14.48
CA ASP A 12 4.54 -1.17 15.91
C ASP A 12 3.64 -0.17 16.67
N SER A 13 3.59 1.08 16.23
CA SER A 13 2.68 2.09 16.77
C SER A 13 1.20 1.88 16.39
N GLY A 14 0.89 0.88 15.55
CA GLY A 14 -0.47 0.60 15.10
C GLY A 14 -0.97 1.53 14.00
N ALA A 15 -0.08 2.21 13.26
CA ALA A 15 -0.47 3.21 12.26
C ALA A 15 -1.06 2.60 10.98
N VAL A 16 -0.67 1.39 10.57
CA VAL A 16 -1.10 0.81 9.27
C VAL A 16 -2.62 0.65 9.17
N PRO A 17 -3.34 0.07 10.16
CA PRO A 17 -4.80 0.03 10.11
C PRO A 17 -5.44 1.41 9.93
N LEU A 18 -4.90 2.45 10.58
CA LEU A 18 -5.39 3.82 10.44
C LEU A 18 -5.12 4.38 9.05
N LEU A 19 -3.96 4.11 8.45
CA LEU A 19 -3.65 4.49 7.07
C LEU A 19 -4.60 3.80 6.08
N VAL A 20 -4.95 2.54 6.31
CA VAL A 20 -5.94 1.81 5.51
C VAL A 20 -7.34 2.43 5.62
N LEU A 21 -7.74 2.91 6.80
CA LEU A 21 -8.99 3.66 6.97
C LEU A 21 -8.93 5.02 6.26
N CYS A 22 -7.85 5.79 6.44
CA CYS A 22 -7.64 7.06 5.74
C CYS A 22 -7.70 6.90 4.20
N PHE A 23 -7.28 5.75 3.67
CA PHE A 23 -7.34 5.47 2.24
C PHE A 23 -8.79 5.24 1.74
N GLN A 24 -9.72 4.87 2.61
CA GLN A 24 -11.13 4.66 2.26
C GLN A 24 -11.91 5.97 2.19
N GLU A 25 -11.54 6.96 2.99
CA GLU A 25 -12.15 8.30 3.03
C GLU A 25 -12.26 8.96 1.64
N PRO A 26 -13.31 9.74 1.39
CA PRO A 26 -13.59 10.31 0.06
C PRO A 26 -12.58 11.38 -0.38
N GLU A 27 -11.85 12.00 0.55
CA GLU A 27 -10.93 13.09 0.28
C GLU A 27 -9.71 12.60 -0.51
N LEU A 28 -9.66 12.99 -1.79
CA LEU A 28 -8.56 12.62 -2.70
C LEU A 28 -7.15 12.97 -2.14
N PRO A 29 -6.92 14.15 -1.52
CA PRO A 29 -5.63 14.43 -0.89
C PRO A 29 -5.25 13.42 0.19
N LEU A 30 -6.21 12.99 1.00
CA LEU A 30 -5.99 12.02 2.07
C LEU A 30 -5.66 10.64 1.51
N LYS A 31 -6.41 10.17 0.51
CA LYS A 31 -6.11 8.91 -0.21
C LYS A 31 -4.69 8.89 -0.77
N ARG A 32 -4.27 10.00 -1.41
CA ARG A 32 -2.93 10.11 -2.00
C ARG A 32 -1.82 9.99 -0.95
N ILE A 33 -1.95 10.69 0.18
CA ILE A 33 -0.96 10.65 1.25
C ILE A 33 -0.97 9.29 1.95
N ALA A 34 -2.14 8.70 2.21
CA ALA A 34 -2.26 7.37 2.77
C ALA A 34 -1.61 6.30 1.87
N GLY A 35 -1.90 6.31 0.57
CA GLY A 35 -1.28 5.39 -0.39
C GLY A 35 0.24 5.57 -0.49
N SER A 36 0.73 6.81 -0.43
CA SER A 36 2.17 7.10 -0.40
C SER A 36 2.83 6.56 0.87
N ALA A 37 2.20 6.74 2.04
CA ALA A 37 2.72 6.26 3.32
C ALA A 37 2.76 4.72 3.36
N LEU A 38 1.74 4.04 2.86
CA LEU A 38 1.72 2.58 2.72
C LEU A 38 2.85 2.10 1.80
N SER A 39 3.07 2.76 0.65
CA SER A 39 4.19 2.45 -0.25
C SER A 39 5.55 2.58 0.44
N ASP A 40 5.72 3.65 1.22
CA ASP A 40 6.95 3.91 1.98
C ASP A 40 7.21 2.89 3.09
N ILE A 41 6.18 2.23 3.63
CA ILE A 41 6.33 1.12 4.59
C ILE A 41 6.69 -0.16 3.83
N CYS A 42 5.91 -0.51 2.81
CA CYS A 42 6.09 -1.74 2.04
C CYS A 42 7.49 -1.84 1.44
N LYS A 43 8.11 -0.74 1.01
CA LYS A 43 9.39 -0.81 0.29
C LYS A 43 10.57 -1.42 1.06
N HIS A 44 10.49 -1.53 2.38
CA HIS A 44 11.65 -1.79 3.24
C HIS A 44 11.92 -3.26 3.56
N SER A 45 10.90 -4.12 3.66
CA SER A 45 11.10 -5.57 3.89
C SER A 45 9.85 -6.38 3.52
N PRO A 46 9.99 -7.70 3.26
CA PRO A 46 8.85 -8.58 3.00
C PRO A 46 7.87 -8.62 4.17
N GLU A 47 8.35 -8.59 5.42
CA GLU A 47 7.48 -8.64 6.60
C GLU A 47 6.60 -7.39 6.72
N LEU A 48 7.16 -6.22 6.40
CA LEU A 48 6.42 -4.95 6.38
C LEU A 48 5.39 -4.94 5.26
N ALA A 49 5.74 -5.45 4.07
CA ALA A 49 4.82 -5.60 2.97
C ALA A 49 3.67 -6.56 3.33
N GLN A 50 3.99 -7.73 3.87
CA GLN A 50 3.00 -8.72 4.31
C GLN A 50 2.05 -8.13 5.36
N PHE A 51 2.56 -7.37 6.33
CA PHE A 51 1.70 -6.73 7.32
C PHE A 51 0.67 -5.77 6.68
N VAL A 52 1.09 -5.00 5.67
CA VAL A 52 0.17 -4.12 4.91
C VAL A 52 -0.85 -4.93 4.12
N VAL A 53 -0.45 -6.06 3.53
CA VAL A 53 -1.36 -7.01 2.87
C VAL A 53 -2.40 -7.54 3.85
N ASP A 54 -1.97 -8.01 5.02
CA ASP A 54 -2.82 -8.60 6.06
C ASP A 54 -3.85 -7.59 6.62
N LYS A 55 -3.59 -6.29 6.51
CA LYS A 55 -4.55 -5.22 6.85
C LYS A 55 -5.54 -4.90 5.71
N GLY A 56 -5.54 -5.65 4.62
CA GLY A 56 -6.50 -5.52 3.52
C GLY A 56 -6.21 -4.34 2.58
N ALA A 57 -5.00 -3.79 2.61
CA ALA A 57 -4.66 -2.62 1.79
C ALA A 57 -4.68 -2.94 0.28
N VAL A 58 -4.22 -4.13 -0.13
CA VAL A 58 -4.04 -4.49 -1.54
C VAL A 58 -5.36 -4.43 -2.31
N SER A 59 -6.44 -5.00 -1.78
CA SER A 59 -7.76 -4.99 -2.44
C SER A 59 -8.33 -3.58 -2.60
N LEU A 60 -8.04 -2.67 -1.66
CA LEU A 60 -8.47 -1.26 -1.72
C LEU A 60 -7.64 -0.46 -2.74
N LEU A 61 -6.33 -0.69 -2.74
CA LEU A 61 -5.39 -0.11 -3.69
C LEU A 61 -5.76 -0.54 -5.12
N ALA A 62 -5.98 -1.83 -5.36
CA ALA A 62 -6.39 -2.39 -6.65
C ALA A 62 -7.63 -1.67 -7.23
N LYS A 63 -8.70 -1.53 -6.43
CA LYS A 63 -9.93 -0.81 -6.83
C LYS A 63 -9.69 0.65 -7.22
N SER A 64 -8.64 1.27 -6.67
CA SER A 64 -8.30 2.67 -6.92
C SER A 64 -7.51 2.92 -8.21
N ILE A 65 -7.09 1.86 -8.92
CA ILE A 65 -6.38 1.98 -10.21
C ILE A 65 -7.29 2.53 -11.30
N SER A 66 -8.59 2.24 -11.23
CA SER A 66 -9.60 2.75 -12.16
C SER A 66 -9.98 4.21 -11.91
N HIS A 67 -9.36 4.88 -10.93
CA HIS A 67 -9.65 6.27 -10.59
C HIS A 67 -9.09 7.25 -11.66
N ASN A 68 -9.82 8.33 -11.94
CA ASN A 68 -9.44 9.33 -12.96
C ASN A 68 -8.17 10.12 -12.59
N ASP A 69 -7.88 10.22 -11.30
CA ASP A 69 -6.73 10.97 -10.80
C ASP A 69 -5.39 10.27 -11.07
N ALA A 70 -4.53 10.91 -11.87
CA ALA A 70 -3.22 10.36 -12.23
C ALA A 70 -2.25 10.28 -11.04
N ALA A 71 -2.33 11.21 -10.08
CA ALA A 71 -1.45 11.21 -8.92
C ALA A 71 -1.78 10.04 -7.97
N LEU A 72 -3.06 9.80 -7.69
CA LEU A 72 -3.52 8.65 -6.91
C LEU A 72 -3.10 7.33 -7.58
N LYS A 73 -3.35 7.19 -8.90
CA LYS A 73 -2.91 6.00 -9.65
C LYS A 73 -1.41 5.74 -9.49
N ARG A 74 -0.58 6.77 -9.62
CA ARG A 74 0.87 6.63 -9.42
C ARG A 74 1.21 6.11 -8.02
N GLN A 75 0.58 6.64 -6.97
CA GLN A 75 0.84 6.19 -5.60
C GLN A 75 0.38 4.75 -5.36
N VAL A 76 -0.80 4.40 -5.88
CA VAL A 76 -1.37 3.06 -5.79
C VAL A 76 -0.50 2.04 -6.51
N CYS A 77 -0.14 2.30 -7.77
CA CYS A 77 0.74 1.42 -8.53
C CYS A 77 2.13 1.32 -7.89
N SER A 78 2.65 2.42 -7.34
CA SER A 78 3.91 2.41 -6.60
C SER A 78 3.82 1.47 -5.40
N CYS A 79 2.77 1.59 -4.57
CA CYS A 79 2.57 0.75 -3.40
C CYS A 79 2.49 -0.74 -3.77
N LEU A 80 1.68 -1.07 -4.78
CA LEU A 80 1.52 -2.45 -5.27
C LEU A 80 2.84 -3.02 -5.80
N ALA A 81 3.63 -2.23 -6.52
CA ALA A 81 4.96 -2.63 -6.96
C ALA A 81 5.93 -2.86 -5.78
N GLN A 82 5.83 -2.04 -4.72
CA GLN A 82 6.63 -2.25 -3.51
C GLN A 82 6.23 -3.51 -2.73
N VAL A 83 4.97 -3.97 -2.85
CA VAL A 83 4.53 -5.26 -2.29
C VAL A 83 5.04 -6.41 -3.15
N ALA A 84 4.74 -6.39 -4.45
CA ALA A 84 5.04 -7.50 -5.37
C ALA A 84 6.55 -7.78 -5.55
N LYS A 85 7.43 -6.80 -5.36
CA LYS A 85 8.87 -6.99 -5.57
C LYS A 85 9.55 -7.93 -4.56
N HIS A 86 8.92 -8.23 -3.42
CA HIS A 86 9.59 -8.87 -2.30
C HIS A 86 9.57 -10.40 -2.35
N SER A 87 8.50 -11.00 -2.87
CA SER A 87 8.38 -12.45 -3.01
C SER A 87 7.34 -12.83 -4.07
N VAL A 88 7.37 -14.10 -4.49
CA VAL A 88 6.40 -14.63 -5.46
C VAL A 88 5.00 -14.64 -4.85
N GLU A 89 4.88 -15.03 -3.58
CA GLU A 89 3.61 -15.08 -2.84
C GLU A 89 2.98 -13.68 -2.75
N LEU A 90 3.78 -12.65 -2.45
CA LEU A 90 3.29 -11.26 -2.42
C LEU A 90 2.91 -10.75 -3.82
N ALA A 91 3.59 -11.20 -4.87
CA ALA A 91 3.22 -10.88 -6.24
C ALA A 91 1.91 -11.56 -6.65
N GLU A 92 1.69 -12.82 -6.26
CA GLU A 92 0.45 -13.55 -6.48
C GLU A 92 -0.73 -12.84 -5.83
N VAL A 93 -0.61 -12.41 -4.57
CA VAL A 93 -1.66 -11.63 -3.90
C VAL A 93 -2.03 -10.35 -4.66
N VAL A 94 -1.03 -9.67 -5.25
CA VAL A 94 -1.26 -8.49 -6.08
C VAL A 94 -2.00 -8.86 -7.38
N VAL A 95 -1.65 -9.99 -8.02
CA VAL A 95 -2.35 -10.46 -9.23
C VAL A 95 -3.79 -10.89 -8.92
N GLU A 96 -4.01 -11.61 -7.83
CA GLU A 96 -5.32 -12.09 -7.37
C GLU A 96 -6.28 -10.95 -7.02
N ALA A 97 -5.77 -9.75 -6.75
CA ALA A 97 -6.59 -8.57 -6.52
C ALA A 97 -7.24 -8.00 -7.80
N GLU A 98 -7.26 -8.77 -8.90
CA GLU A 98 -7.91 -8.45 -10.19
C GLU A 98 -7.47 -7.10 -10.76
N ILE A 99 -6.18 -6.79 -10.61
CA ILE A 99 -5.59 -5.52 -11.04
C ILE A 99 -5.45 -5.46 -12.57
N PHE A 100 -5.31 -6.62 -13.20
CA PHE A 100 -5.18 -6.78 -14.64
C PHE A 100 -6.45 -7.43 -15.19
N PRO A 101 -6.93 -7.01 -16.39
CA PRO A 101 -8.04 -7.67 -17.09
C PRO A 101 -7.68 -9.09 -17.54
#